data_AF-A0A8C3R6G6-F1
#
_entry.id   AF-A0A8C3R6G6-F1
#
_cell.length_a   1.000
_cell.length_b   1.000
_cell.length_c   1.000
_cell.angle_alpha   90.00
_cell.angle_beta   90.00
_cell.angle_gamma   90.00
#
_symmetry.space_group_name_H-M   'P 1'
#
loop_
_entity.id
_entity.type
_entity.pdbx_description
1 polymer ?
#
loop_
_entity_poly.entity_id
_entity_poly.type
_entity_poly.pdbx_seq_one_letter_code
_entity_poly.pdbx_strand_id
1 'polypeptide(L)'
;VCNYFLPFHSTGHYCLIQFEDFANANAFRLLNKYRNRYCTFNDDIQGTASVALAGIFAALRITKNKLSDQKFVFQGAGEAAMGIAHLILMALEKEGVSREDAVKKIWMVDSKGLIVKGRSHLNHEKEMFAKDHPSVNTLEEVVQKVKPTAVIGVAAVAGAFTEQLLKDMAAFNERPIVFALSNPTSKAECTAEQCYRLTQGRGIFASGSPFPKVTLPSGQTFFPGQGNNAYVFPGVALGVTACRVRHIPDEIFLITAETIAAEVTEQHLAEGRLYPPLGSIREVSLKIAVKIVDWAYKQGLASWYPEPADKETFVKQHIYSSDYDSFVFDDYRWPLAAMQTQNV
;
A
#
# COMPACT_ATOMS: atom_id res chain seq x y z
N VAL A 1 18.60 -19.40 4.67
CA VAL A 1 18.26 -18.27 3.77
C VAL A 1 19.37 -17.94 2.76
N CYS A 2 20.65 -17.81 3.12
CA CYS A 2 21.70 -17.42 2.15
C CYS A 2 21.81 -18.34 0.92
N ASN A 3 21.53 -19.64 1.04
CA ASN A 3 21.57 -20.57 -0.09
C ASN A 3 20.33 -20.54 -1.00
N TYR A 4 19.22 -19.94 -0.56
CA TYR A 4 18.00 -19.86 -1.37
C TYR A 4 18.15 -18.91 -2.55
N PHE A 5 18.96 -17.85 -2.38
CA PHE A 5 19.16 -16.82 -3.40
C PHE A 5 20.20 -17.20 -4.46
N LEU A 6 21.08 -18.17 -4.17
CA LEU A 6 22.18 -18.57 -5.07
C LEU A 6 21.71 -19.12 -6.43
N PRO A 7 20.66 -19.97 -6.53
CA PRO A 7 20.15 -20.43 -7.82
C PRO A 7 19.62 -19.30 -8.72
N PHE A 8 19.15 -18.19 -8.15
CA PHE A 8 18.63 -17.05 -8.91
C PHE A 8 19.73 -16.22 -9.58
N HIS A 9 21.00 -16.33 -9.14
CA HIS A 9 22.12 -15.79 -9.91
C HIS A 9 22.31 -16.55 -11.24
N SER A 10 21.99 -17.84 -11.27
CA SER A 10 22.12 -18.65 -12.50
C SER A 10 20.88 -18.63 -13.40
N THR A 11 19.67 -18.38 -12.87
CA THR A 11 18.42 -18.43 -13.64
C THR A 11 17.88 -17.07 -14.09
N GLY A 12 18.46 -15.96 -13.62
CA GLY A 12 18.26 -14.61 -14.15
C GLY A 12 17.98 -13.55 -13.09
N HIS A 13 18.72 -12.43 -13.14
CA HIS A 13 18.63 -11.29 -12.20
C HIS A 13 17.27 -10.56 -12.18
N TYR A 14 16.31 -10.98 -13.01
CA TYR A 14 14.99 -10.37 -13.18
C TYR A 14 13.85 -11.18 -12.53
N CYS A 15 14.16 -12.32 -11.92
CA CYS A 15 13.17 -13.08 -11.17
C CYS A 15 12.69 -12.28 -9.96
N LEU A 16 11.39 -12.00 -9.91
CA LEU A 16 10.75 -11.31 -8.80
C LEU A 16 10.66 -12.24 -7.59
N ILE A 17 11.15 -11.77 -6.44
CA ILE A 17 11.07 -12.47 -5.16
C ILE A 17 10.30 -11.60 -4.17
N GLN A 18 9.06 -11.98 -3.85
CA GLN A 18 8.26 -11.33 -2.82
C GLN A 18 8.44 -12.06 -1.48
N PHE A 19 8.76 -11.32 -0.42
CA PHE A 19 8.71 -11.82 0.95
C PHE A 19 7.33 -11.57 1.56
N GLU A 20 6.82 -12.56 2.28
CA GLU A 20 5.50 -12.57 2.92
C GLU A 20 5.60 -13.26 4.28
N ASP A 21 4.87 -12.80 5.29
CA ASP A 21 4.66 -13.45 6.59
C ASP A 21 5.96 -13.80 7.35
N PHE A 22 7.01 -12.99 7.17
CA PHE A 22 8.21 -13.08 8.02
C PHE A 22 7.98 -12.32 9.33
N ALA A 23 8.55 -12.79 10.44
CA ALA A 23 8.50 -12.03 11.68
C ALA A 23 9.28 -10.71 11.58
N ASN A 24 8.77 -9.63 12.21
CA ASN A 24 9.34 -8.26 12.28
C ASN A 24 10.85 -8.14 12.08
N ALA A 25 11.64 -8.76 12.97
CA ALA A 25 13.09 -8.65 12.91
C ALA A 25 13.70 -9.25 11.62
N ASN A 26 13.11 -10.33 11.11
CA ASN A 26 13.56 -10.99 9.89
C ASN A 26 13.06 -10.27 8.63
N ALA A 27 11.82 -9.79 8.60
CA ALA A 27 11.28 -9.09 7.44
C ALA A 27 12.14 -7.87 7.07
N PHE A 28 12.39 -6.97 8.03
CA PHE A 28 13.27 -5.81 7.82
C PHE A 28 14.69 -6.20 7.46
N ARG A 29 15.29 -7.14 8.20
CA ARG A 29 16.67 -7.58 7.97
C ARG A 29 16.83 -8.18 6.57
N LEU A 30 15.87 -8.98 6.11
CA LEU A 30 15.90 -9.62 4.80
C LEU A 30 15.68 -8.59 3.68
N LEU A 31 14.67 -7.73 3.82
CA LEU A 31 14.39 -6.66 2.87
C LEU A 31 15.62 -5.76 2.70
N ASN A 32 16.17 -5.22 3.78
CA ASN A 32 17.34 -4.34 3.75
C ASN A 32 18.57 -5.01 3.15
N LYS A 33 18.75 -6.32 3.40
CA LYS A 33 19.89 -7.08 2.86
C LYS A 33 19.79 -7.30 1.35
N TYR A 34 18.59 -7.50 0.81
CA TYR A 34 18.40 -8.00 -0.55
C TYR A 34 17.80 -7.00 -1.54
N ARG A 35 17.14 -5.92 -1.08
CA ARG A 35 16.46 -4.94 -1.94
C ARG A 35 17.34 -4.28 -3.01
N ASN A 36 18.64 -4.14 -2.72
CA ASN A 36 19.63 -3.55 -3.65
C ASN A 36 20.49 -4.61 -4.37
N ARG A 37 20.14 -5.90 -4.26
CA ARG A 37 20.89 -7.03 -4.84
C ARG A 37 20.03 -7.90 -5.75
N TYR A 38 18.73 -7.97 -5.48
CA TYR A 38 17.76 -8.77 -6.23
C TYR A 38 16.53 -7.92 -6.56
N CYS A 39 15.73 -8.41 -7.51
CA CYS A 39 14.40 -7.89 -7.78
C CYS A 39 13.44 -8.40 -6.69
N THR A 40 13.40 -7.71 -5.55
CA THR A 40 12.67 -8.17 -4.37
C THR A 40 12.01 -7.04 -3.61
N PHE A 41 10.88 -7.36 -2.98
CA PHE A 41 10.15 -6.50 -2.05
C PHE A 41 9.50 -7.36 -0.96
N ASN A 42 8.98 -6.72 0.07
CA ASN A 42 8.18 -7.37 1.11
C ASN A 42 6.78 -6.74 1.12
N ASP A 43 5.72 -7.54 1.00
CA ASP A 43 4.35 -7.01 0.87
C ASP A 43 3.80 -6.50 2.21
N ASP A 44 4.11 -7.17 3.32
CA ASP A 44 3.73 -6.74 4.67
C ASP A 44 4.25 -5.34 5.04
N ILE A 45 5.45 -4.99 4.55
CA ILE A 45 6.08 -3.68 4.76
C ILE A 45 5.67 -2.70 3.64
N GLN A 46 6.00 -3.01 2.39
CA GLN A 46 5.93 -2.06 1.27
C GLN A 46 4.56 -2.08 0.57
N GLY A 47 3.93 -3.25 0.47
CA GLY A 47 2.57 -3.40 -0.04
C GLY A 47 1.56 -2.70 0.85
N THR A 48 1.61 -2.99 2.15
CA THR A 48 0.78 -2.34 3.17
C THR A 48 1.00 -0.83 3.22
N ALA A 49 2.25 -0.37 3.06
CA ALA A 49 2.56 1.05 2.96
C ALA A 49 1.85 1.73 1.78
N SER A 50 1.94 1.12 0.60
CA SER A 50 1.35 1.65 -0.63
C SER A 50 -0.17 1.73 -0.54
N VAL A 51 -0.84 0.66 -0.10
CA VAL A 51 -2.30 0.66 0.00
C VAL A 51 -2.79 1.64 1.06
N ALA A 52 -2.15 1.73 2.23
CA ALA A 52 -2.53 2.70 3.25
C ALA A 52 -2.36 4.14 2.75
N LEU A 53 -1.25 4.44 2.06
CA LEU A 53 -1.04 5.77 1.50
C LEU A 53 -2.05 6.08 0.38
N ALA A 54 -2.44 5.10 -0.43
CA ALA A 54 -3.50 5.28 -1.44
C ALA A 54 -4.82 5.71 -0.77
N GLY A 55 -5.19 5.04 0.32
CA GLY A 55 -6.37 5.41 1.11
C GLY A 55 -6.25 6.81 1.71
N ILE A 56 -5.06 7.21 2.17
CA ILE A 56 -4.80 8.56 2.67
C ILE A 56 -4.98 9.58 1.54
N PHE A 57 -4.40 9.37 0.36
CA PHE A 57 -4.59 10.28 -0.79
C PHE A 57 -6.06 10.41 -1.20
N ALA A 58 -6.83 9.31 -1.19
CA ALA A 58 -8.26 9.37 -1.40
C ALA A 58 -8.98 10.16 -0.29
N ALA A 59 -8.59 9.98 0.97
CA ALA A 59 -9.14 10.72 2.10
C ALA A 59 -8.86 12.22 2.02
N LEU A 60 -7.68 12.62 1.53
CA LEU A 60 -7.31 14.04 1.33
C LEU A 60 -8.25 14.77 0.38
N ARG A 61 -8.85 14.07 -0.58
CA ARG A 61 -9.87 14.64 -1.48
C ARG A 61 -11.20 14.92 -0.77
N ILE A 62 -11.52 14.15 0.28
CA ILE A 62 -12.70 14.39 1.13
C ILE A 62 -12.44 15.56 2.09
N THR A 63 -11.27 15.58 2.73
CA THR A 63 -10.89 16.62 3.70
C THR A 63 -10.52 17.95 3.04
N LYS A 64 -10.21 17.93 1.72
CA LYS A 64 -9.81 19.11 0.92
C LYS A 64 -8.59 19.84 1.47
N ASN A 65 -7.67 19.09 2.07
CA ASN A 65 -6.40 19.59 2.62
C ASN A 65 -5.22 18.81 2.04
N LYS A 66 -3.99 19.26 2.31
CA LYS A 66 -2.77 18.62 1.80
C LYS A 66 -2.27 17.53 2.74
N LEU A 67 -1.37 16.67 2.26
CA LEU A 67 -0.69 15.72 3.13
C LEU A 67 0.14 16.46 4.18
N SER A 68 0.75 17.59 3.79
CA SER A 68 1.45 18.51 4.68
C SER A 68 0.60 19.07 5.83
N ASP A 69 -0.73 19.00 5.77
CA ASP A 69 -1.61 19.49 6.84
C ASP A 69 -1.92 18.39 7.87
N GLN A 70 -1.55 17.15 7.57
CA GLN A 70 -1.89 16.01 8.41
C GLN A 70 -0.96 15.83 9.59
N LYS A 71 -1.50 15.16 10.62
CA LYS A 71 -0.75 14.62 11.75
C LYS A 71 -1.26 13.21 12.03
N PHE A 72 -0.34 12.25 12.01
CA PHE A 72 -0.65 10.83 12.09
C PHE A 72 -0.29 10.28 13.46
N VAL A 73 -1.20 9.51 14.06
CA VAL A 73 -0.91 8.66 15.21
C VAL A 73 -1.11 7.20 14.79
N PHE A 74 -0.05 6.42 14.92
CA PHE A 74 -0.05 4.99 14.69
C PHE A 74 -0.22 4.25 16.01
N GLN A 75 -1.17 3.34 16.05
CA GLN A 75 -1.20 2.28 17.02
C GLN A 75 -0.48 1.06 16.44
N GLY A 76 0.70 0.79 16.96
CA GLY A 76 1.67 -0.16 16.41
C GLY A 76 2.93 0.56 15.95
N ALA A 77 4.05 -0.15 16.05
CA ALA A 77 5.36 0.30 15.56
C ALA A 77 6.15 -0.90 14.98
N GLY A 78 5.45 -1.82 14.32
CA GLY A 78 6.01 -2.97 13.61
C GLY A 78 6.18 -2.72 12.11
N GLU A 79 6.30 -3.79 11.33
CA GLU A 79 6.47 -3.76 9.86
C GLU A 79 5.55 -2.78 9.14
N ALA A 80 4.23 -2.98 9.25
CA ALA A 80 3.24 -2.14 8.60
C ALA A 80 3.35 -0.66 9.01
N ALA A 81 3.44 -0.37 10.32
CA ALA A 81 3.52 1.00 10.82
C ALA A 81 4.73 1.75 10.24
N MET A 82 5.88 1.08 10.25
CA MET A 82 7.14 1.65 9.78
C MET A 82 7.14 1.82 8.25
N GLY A 83 6.63 0.83 7.51
CA GLY A 83 6.46 0.93 6.06
C GLY A 83 5.58 2.11 5.66
N ILE A 84 4.37 2.20 6.24
CA ILE A 84 3.43 3.29 5.98
C ILE A 84 4.06 4.64 6.33
N ALA A 85 4.71 4.75 7.50
CA ALA A 85 5.34 5.99 7.93
C ALA A 85 6.47 6.43 6.99
N HIS A 86 7.33 5.51 6.54
CA HIS A 86 8.38 5.82 5.57
C HIS A 86 7.81 6.31 4.24
N LEU A 87 6.74 5.68 3.74
CA LEU A 87 6.13 6.11 2.49
C LEU A 87 5.40 7.47 2.63
N ILE A 88 4.80 7.75 3.78
CA ILE A 88 4.26 9.09 4.10
C ILE A 88 5.40 10.13 4.11
N LEU A 89 6.56 9.83 4.69
CA LEU A 89 7.71 10.73 4.66
C LEU A 89 8.13 11.05 3.22
N MET A 90 8.26 10.03 2.36
CA MET A 90 8.60 10.24 0.95
C MET A 90 7.56 11.08 0.22
N ALA A 91 6.27 10.86 0.49
CA ALA A 91 5.20 11.66 -0.09
C ALA A 91 5.23 13.12 0.38
N LEU A 92 5.54 13.37 1.66
CA LEU A 92 5.72 14.71 2.21
C LEU A 92 6.96 15.40 1.62
N GLU A 93 8.07 14.68 1.47
CA GLU A 93 9.28 15.17 0.79
C GLU A 93 8.97 15.54 -0.67
N LYS A 94 8.17 14.73 -1.37
CA LYS A 94 7.68 15.02 -2.73
C LYS A 94 6.77 16.26 -2.79
N GLU A 95 6.00 16.55 -1.74
CA GLU A 95 5.23 17.80 -1.59
C GLU A 95 6.12 19.01 -1.21
N GLY A 96 7.42 18.81 -0.96
CA GLY A 96 8.38 19.87 -0.62
C GLY A 96 8.55 20.12 0.89
N VAL A 97 8.01 19.24 1.75
CA VAL A 97 8.22 19.32 3.20
C VAL A 97 9.61 18.78 3.55
N SER A 98 10.34 19.47 4.42
CA SER A 98 11.64 18.99 4.90
C SER A 98 11.49 17.65 5.62
N ARG A 99 12.50 16.78 5.53
CA ARG A 99 12.49 15.49 6.25
C ARG A 99 12.26 15.67 7.75
N GLU A 100 12.88 16.67 8.34
CA GLU A 100 12.76 16.98 9.77
C GLU A 100 11.31 17.36 10.14
N ASP A 101 10.63 18.16 9.33
CA ASP A 101 9.25 18.56 9.58
C ASP A 101 8.25 17.43 9.26
N ALA A 102 8.55 16.61 8.25
CA ALA A 102 7.77 15.43 7.92
C ALA A 102 7.77 14.43 9.08
N VAL A 103 8.93 14.15 9.67
CA VAL A 103 9.07 13.27 10.85
C VAL A 103 8.25 13.78 12.03
N LYS A 104 8.19 15.10 12.27
CA LYS A 104 7.41 15.70 13.37
C LYS A 104 5.91 15.38 13.29
N LYS A 105 5.39 15.09 12.09
CA LYS A 105 3.96 14.80 11.86
C LYS A 105 3.54 13.36 12.21
N ILE A 106 4.48 12.44 12.37
CA ILE A 106 4.20 11.01 12.54
C ILE A 106 4.51 10.57 13.98
N TRP A 107 3.50 10.08 14.70
CA TRP A 107 3.59 9.64 16.09
C TRP A 107 3.27 8.15 16.16
N MET A 108 4.02 7.38 16.95
CA MET A 108 3.83 5.92 17.05
C MET A 108 3.70 5.49 18.51
N VAL A 109 2.79 4.55 18.76
CA VAL A 109 2.55 3.95 20.07
C VAL A 109 2.73 2.45 19.93
N ASP A 110 3.54 1.82 20.79
CA ASP A 110 3.66 0.36 20.85
C ASP A 110 3.21 -0.19 22.21
N SER A 111 3.49 -1.46 22.49
CA SER A 111 3.08 -2.11 23.74
C SER A 111 3.62 -1.48 25.03
N LYS A 112 4.63 -0.60 24.95
CA LYS A 112 5.13 0.17 26.11
C LYS A 112 4.83 1.67 26.01
N GLY A 113 3.86 2.06 25.19
CA GLY A 113 3.39 3.45 25.06
C GLY A 113 4.05 4.19 23.88
N LEU A 114 4.03 5.52 23.96
CA LEU A 114 4.56 6.42 22.94
C LEU A 114 6.06 6.17 22.69
N ILE A 115 6.48 6.20 21.43
CA ILE A 115 7.90 6.19 21.05
C ILE A 115 8.49 7.58 21.31
N VAL A 116 9.31 7.69 22.36
CA VAL A 116 9.97 8.94 22.79
C VAL A 116 11.49 8.76 22.88
N LYS A 117 12.26 9.85 22.73
CA LYS A 117 13.72 9.84 22.80
C LYS A 117 14.19 9.36 24.18
N GLY A 118 15.27 8.57 24.21
CA GLY A 118 15.85 8.05 25.46
C GLY A 118 15.08 6.87 26.08
N ARG A 119 14.00 6.39 25.46
CA ARG A 119 13.27 5.21 25.91
C ARG A 119 14.09 3.93 25.68
N SER A 120 14.01 2.98 26.60
CA SER A 120 14.67 1.67 26.47
C SER A 120 14.02 0.79 25.40
N HIS A 121 14.83 -0.06 24.75
CA HIS A 121 14.41 -1.03 23.72
C HIS A 121 13.82 -0.42 22.45
N LEU A 122 14.34 0.72 22.00
CA LEU A 122 14.12 1.19 20.63
C LEU A 122 15.14 0.52 19.70
N ASN A 123 14.67 0.00 18.57
CA ASN A 123 15.55 -0.34 17.46
C ASN A 123 15.81 0.92 16.61
N HIS A 124 16.82 0.86 15.76
CA HIS A 124 17.24 1.98 14.92
C HIS A 124 16.09 2.56 14.08
N GLU A 125 15.20 1.69 13.58
CA GLU A 125 14.08 2.11 12.76
C GLU A 125 13.06 2.94 13.59
N LYS A 126 12.75 2.55 14.83
CA LYS A 126 11.85 3.32 15.71
C LYS A 126 12.48 4.64 16.20
N GLU A 127 13.80 4.71 16.35
CA GLU A 127 14.50 5.92 16.79
C GLU A 127 14.22 7.11 15.87
N MET A 128 14.06 6.88 14.56
CA MET A 128 13.72 7.94 13.60
C MET A 128 12.43 8.68 13.95
N PHE A 129 11.44 7.98 14.53
CA PHE A 129 10.14 8.56 14.89
C PHE A 129 10.03 8.92 16.38
N ALA A 130 11.10 8.72 17.16
CA ALA A 130 11.11 8.99 18.59
C ALA A 130 10.94 10.49 18.88
N LYS A 131 9.93 10.81 19.69
CA LYS A 131 9.54 12.18 20.02
C LYS A 131 10.32 12.74 21.19
N ASP A 132 10.72 14.00 21.08
CA ASP A 132 11.17 14.76 22.24
C ASP A 132 9.93 15.20 23.03
N HIS A 133 9.40 14.27 23.82
CA HIS A 133 8.13 14.42 24.53
C HIS A 133 8.16 13.54 25.78
N PRO A 134 7.50 13.93 26.89
CA PRO A 134 7.35 13.05 28.05
C PRO A 134 6.73 11.70 27.69
N SER A 135 7.06 10.65 28.43
CA SER A 135 6.43 9.34 28.24
C SER A 135 4.92 9.43 28.39
N VAL A 136 4.19 8.80 27.48
CA VAL A 136 2.73 8.67 27.51
C VAL A 136 2.42 7.19 27.32
N ASN A 137 1.60 6.61 28.20
CA ASN A 137 1.47 5.17 28.29
C ASN A 137 0.35 4.61 27.42
N THR A 138 -0.69 5.39 27.15
CA THR A 138 -1.90 4.92 26.46
C THR A 138 -2.09 5.63 25.11
N LEU A 139 -2.73 4.93 24.17
CA LEU A 139 -3.10 5.49 22.87
C LEU A 139 -4.04 6.69 23.03
N GLU A 140 -5.03 6.59 23.92
CA GLU A 140 -6.01 7.67 24.17
C GLU A 140 -5.34 8.96 24.64
N GLU A 141 -4.42 8.88 25.63
CA GLU A 141 -3.68 10.05 26.09
C GLU A 141 -2.83 10.67 24.98
N VAL A 142 -2.23 9.84 24.12
CA VAL A 142 -1.47 10.32 22.96
C VAL A 142 -2.41 11.06 22.00
N VAL A 143 -3.56 10.49 21.66
CA VAL A 143 -4.56 11.14 20.78
C VAL A 143 -5.02 12.47 21.35
N GLN A 144 -5.31 12.56 22.66
CA GLN A 144 -5.74 13.79 23.32
C GLN A 144 -4.67 14.89 23.32
N LYS A 145 -3.40 14.52 23.54
CA LYS A 145 -2.27 15.47 23.55
C LYS A 145 -1.88 15.91 22.15
N VAL A 146 -1.78 14.96 21.23
CA VAL A 146 -1.29 15.16 19.87
C VAL A 146 -2.35 15.81 19.00
N LYS A 147 -3.63 15.50 19.23
CA LYS A 147 -4.80 15.88 18.42
C LYS A 147 -4.53 15.58 16.94
N PRO A 148 -4.34 14.30 16.57
CA PRO A 148 -4.03 13.93 15.20
C PRO A 148 -5.23 14.13 14.28
N THR A 149 -4.95 14.26 12.98
CA THR A 149 -5.98 14.27 11.93
C THR A 149 -6.30 12.85 11.45
N ALA A 150 -5.34 11.94 11.58
CA ALA A 150 -5.47 10.54 11.21
C ALA A 150 -4.96 9.61 12.32
N VAL A 151 -5.75 8.59 12.64
CA VAL A 151 -5.35 7.47 13.49
C VAL A 151 -5.29 6.18 12.66
N ILE A 152 -4.18 5.46 12.75
CA ILE A 152 -3.89 4.27 11.92
C ILE A 152 -3.52 3.11 12.84
N GLY A 153 -4.32 2.04 12.79
CA GLY A 153 -4.20 0.85 13.62
C GLY A 153 -3.61 -0.31 12.85
N VAL A 154 -2.50 -0.84 13.35
CA VAL A 154 -1.71 -1.94 12.73
C VAL A 154 -1.06 -2.82 13.82
N ALA A 155 -1.72 -2.97 14.96
CA ALA A 155 -1.16 -3.64 16.14
C ALA A 155 -1.83 -4.98 16.50
N ALA A 156 -2.87 -5.38 15.75
CA ALA A 156 -3.72 -6.54 16.04
C ALA A 156 -4.33 -6.52 17.46
N VAL A 157 -4.68 -5.33 17.96
CA VAL A 157 -5.35 -5.15 19.25
C VAL A 157 -6.80 -4.74 19.00
N ALA A 158 -7.70 -5.71 19.12
CA ALA A 158 -9.12 -5.51 18.92
C ALA A 158 -9.69 -4.45 19.88
N GLY A 159 -10.54 -3.57 19.35
CA GLY A 159 -11.24 -2.57 20.16
C GLY A 159 -10.35 -1.44 20.70
N ALA A 160 -9.12 -1.32 20.21
CA ALA A 160 -8.20 -0.28 20.67
C ALA A 160 -8.63 1.14 20.30
N PHE A 161 -9.43 1.31 19.24
CA PHE A 161 -10.11 2.57 18.95
C PHE A 161 -11.42 2.59 19.73
N THR A 162 -11.30 2.93 21.00
CA THR A 162 -12.41 2.97 21.95
C THR A 162 -13.45 4.03 21.56
N GLU A 163 -14.60 3.97 22.22
CA GLU A 163 -15.63 4.98 22.05
C GLU A 163 -15.12 6.40 22.32
N GLN A 164 -14.34 6.56 23.39
CA GLN A 164 -13.77 7.85 23.76
C GLN A 164 -12.78 8.35 22.70
N LEU A 165 -11.90 7.47 22.21
CA LEU A 165 -10.94 7.83 21.16
C LEU A 165 -11.64 8.31 19.87
N LEU A 166 -12.67 7.59 19.43
CA LEU A 166 -13.42 7.95 18.22
C LEU A 166 -14.18 9.28 18.40
N LYS A 167 -14.76 9.52 19.58
CA LYS A 167 -15.38 10.80 19.93
C LYS A 167 -14.36 11.94 19.96
N ASP A 168 -13.19 11.71 20.53
CA ASP A 168 -12.09 12.69 20.59
C ASP A 168 -11.61 13.04 19.17
N MET A 169 -11.37 12.04 18.32
CA MET A 169 -11.04 12.25 16.90
C MET A 169 -12.08 13.11 16.18
N ALA A 170 -13.37 12.86 16.43
CA ALA A 170 -14.47 13.63 15.86
C ALA A 170 -14.62 15.03 16.47
N ALA A 171 -14.17 15.26 17.71
CA ALA A 171 -14.16 16.58 18.33
C ALA A 171 -13.00 17.45 17.82
N PHE A 172 -11.85 16.84 17.53
CA PHE A 172 -10.66 17.57 17.04
C PHE A 172 -10.71 17.89 15.56
N ASN A 173 -11.42 17.08 14.78
CA ASN A 173 -11.41 17.15 13.33
C ASN A 173 -12.83 17.17 12.77
N GLU A 174 -13.07 17.99 11.74
CA GLU A 174 -14.33 17.98 11.01
C GLU A 174 -14.58 16.62 10.34
N ARG A 175 -13.54 16.05 9.73
CA ARG A 175 -13.56 14.76 9.01
C ARG A 175 -12.39 13.88 9.47
N PRO A 176 -12.46 13.21 10.63
CA PRO A 176 -11.32 12.43 11.14
C PRO A 176 -11.03 11.21 10.28
N ILE A 177 -9.76 10.94 9.97
CA ILE A 177 -9.33 9.74 9.27
C ILE A 177 -9.08 8.62 10.29
N VAL A 178 -9.75 7.48 10.12
CA VAL A 178 -9.71 6.34 11.04
C VAL A 178 -9.46 5.06 10.27
N PHE A 179 -8.24 4.53 10.32
CA PHE A 179 -7.84 3.32 9.61
C PHE A 179 -7.64 2.17 10.59
N ALA A 180 -8.49 1.15 10.53
CA ALA A 180 -8.41 -0.06 11.35
C ALA A 180 -7.86 -1.23 10.53
N LEU A 181 -6.55 -1.24 10.29
CA LEU A 181 -5.91 -2.09 9.28
C LEU A 181 -5.55 -3.49 9.78
N SER A 182 -5.73 -3.77 11.07
CA SER A 182 -5.44 -5.10 11.61
C SER A 182 -6.37 -6.19 11.06
N ASN A 183 -5.78 -7.35 10.77
CA ASN A 183 -6.45 -8.53 10.28
C ASN A 183 -6.39 -9.69 11.30
N PRO A 184 -7.36 -10.63 11.27
CA PRO A 184 -8.65 -10.58 10.56
C PRO A 184 -9.64 -9.60 11.27
N THR A 185 -10.92 -9.59 10.88
CA THR A 185 -11.96 -8.69 11.46
C THR A 185 -12.00 -8.72 12.99
N SER A 186 -11.73 -9.86 13.63
CA SER A 186 -11.68 -10.02 15.09
C SER A 186 -10.51 -9.30 15.76
N LYS A 187 -9.59 -8.72 14.98
CA LYS A 187 -8.43 -7.93 15.42
C LYS A 187 -8.52 -6.46 15.02
N ALA A 188 -9.57 -6.05 14.32
CA ALA A 188 -9.77 -4.66 13.93
C ALA A 188 -9.88 -3.75 15.17
N GLU A 189 -9.24 -2.59 15.09
CA GLU A 189 -9.18 -1.60 16.16
C GLU A 189 -10.56 -1.03 16.51
N CYS A 190 -11.43 -0.88 15.52
CA CYS A 190 -12.87 -0.69 15.67
C CYS A 190 -13.61 -1.21 14.43
N THR A 191 -14.93 -1.37 14.52
CA THR A 191 -15.76 -1.67 13.36
C THR A 191 -16.09 -0.40 12.56
N ALA A 192 -16.46 -0.57 11.29
CA ALA A 192 -16.99 0.54 10.48
C ALA A 192 -18.22 1.18 11.13
N GLU A 193 -19.10 0.37 11.72
CA GLU A 193 -20.31 0.85 12.40
C GLU A 193 -19.98 1.71 13.63
N GLN A 194 -19.02 1.29 14.45
CA GLN A 194 -18.55 2.08 15.60
C GLN A 194 -17.99 3.43 15.12
N CYS A 195 -17.09 3.41 14.13
CA CYS A 195 -16.52 4.64 13.58
C CYS A 195 -17.62 5.58 13.08
N TYR A 196 -18.50 5.14 12.18
CA TYR A 196 -19.51 6.03 11.60
C TYR A 196 -20.54 6.51 12.63
N ARG A 197 -21.01 5.66 13.55
CA ARG A 197 -22.00 6.09 14.57
C ARG A 197 -21.39 7.10 15.55
N LEU A 198 -20.20 6.81 16.07
CA LEU A 198 -19.57 7.63 17.12
C LEU A 198 -19.00 8.95 16.58
N THR A 199 -18.65 8.98 15.29
CA THR A 199 -18.23 10.21 14.59
C THR A 199 -19.38 10.91 13.87
N GLN A 200 -20.63 10.45 14.07
CA GLN A 200 -21.84 11.04 13.46
C GLN A 200 -21.78 11.12 11.93
N GLY A 201 -21.21 10.10 11.28
CA GLY A 201 -21.05 10.00 9.83
C GLY A 201 -19.92 10.84 9.25
N ARG A 202 -19.14 11.55 10.09
CA ARG A 202 -18.04 12.40 9.64
C ARG A 202 -16.72 11.65 9.48
N GLY A 203 -16.54 10.52 10.18
CA GLY A 203 -15.34 9.71 10.10
C GLY A 203 -15.10 9.16 8.69
N ILE A 204 -13.86 9.27 8.24
CA ILE A 204 -13.36 8.69 7.00
C ILE A 204 -12.71 7.35 7.36
N PHE A 205 -13.37 6.25 7.04
CA PHE A 205 -13.00 4.93 7.52
C PHE A 205 -12.46 4.01 6.43
N ALA A 206 -11.40 3.27 6.76
CA ALA A 206 -10.95 2.10 6.02
C ALA A 206 -10.46 1.01 6.97
N SER A 207 -10.50 -0.24 6.51
CA SER A 207 -10.05 -1.38 7.31
C SER A 207 -9.24 -2.38 6.50
N GLY A 208 -8.46 -3.22 7.16
CA GLY A 208 -7.71 -4.31 6.52
C GLY A 208 -8.64 -5.46 6.13
N SER A 209 -9.61 -5.76 6.99
CA SER A 209 -10.65 -6.78 6.78
C SER A 209 -11.96 -6.17 6.32
N PRO A 210 -12.81 -6.91 5.57
CA PRO A 210 -14.08 -6.39 5.07
C PRO A 210 -15.10 -6.18 6.20
N PHE A 211 -15.87 -5.10 6.09
CA PHE A 211 -17.06 -4.83 6.90
C PHE A 211 -18.29 -4.64 6.00
N PRO A 212 -19.50 -4.98 6.47
CA PRO A 212 -20.72 -4.72 5.72
C PRO A 212 -20.97 -3.21 5.56
N LYS A 213 -21.85 -2.86 4.62
CA LYS A 213 -22.35 -1.48 4.48
C LYS A 213 -23.04 -1.01 5.77
N VAL A 214 -22.92 0.28 6.07
CA VAL A 214 -23.50 0.89 7.27
C VAL A 214 -24.48 1.98 6.86
N THR A 215 -25.74 1.84 7.24
CA THR A 215 -26.76 2.88 7.04
C THR A 215 -27.02 3.61 8.36
N LEU A 216 -26.79 4.92 8.38
CA LEU A 216 -27.03 5.75 9.56
C LEU A 216 -28.51 6.13 9.70
N PRO A 217 -28.97 6.56 10.89
CA PRO A 217 -30.34 7.07 11.09
C PRO A 217 -30.73 8.24 10.17
N SER A 218 -29.75 8.98 9.65
CA SER A 218 -29.97 10.05 8.65
C SER A 218 -30.38 9.53 7.26
N GLY A 219 -30.33 8.21 7.04
CA GLY A 219 -30.55 7.56 5.74
C GLY A 219 -29.28 7.43 4.88
N GLN A 220 -28.18 8.10 5.26
CA GLN A 220 -26.91 7.99 4.55
C GLN A 220 -26.33 6.57 4.69
N THR A 221 -25.93 5.97 3.57
CA THR A 221 -25.32 4.63 3.52
C THR A 221 -23.85 4.73 3.12
N PHE A 222 -22.99 4.15 3.93
CA PHE A 222 -21.55 4.07 3.72
C PHE A 222 -21.13 2.66 3.32
N PHE A 223 -20.14 2.58 2.44
CA PHE A 223 -19.53 1.35 1.98
C PHE A 223 -18.05 1.36 2.38
N PRO A 224 -17.70 0.87 3.58
CA PRO A 224 -16.34 0.97 4.09
C PRO A 224 -15.35 0.28 3.16
N GLY A 225 -14.31 1.02 2.75
CA GLY A 225 -13.27 0.51 1.85
C GLY A 225 -12.30 -0.43 2.57
N GLN A 226 -11.77 -1.40 1.84
CA GLN A 226 -10.75 -2.33 2.34
C GLN A 226 -9.36 -1.94 1.83
N GLY A 227 -8.46 -1.56 2.75
CA GLY A 227 -7.05 -1.33 2.45
C GLY A 227 -6.29 -2.65 2.31
N ASN A 228 -6.57 -3.37 1.23
CA ASN A 228 -6.01 -4.69 0.96
C ASN A 228 -4.82 -4.61 0.01
N ASN A 229 -3.72 -5.29 0.35
CA ASN A 229 -2.50 -5.34 -0.48
C ASN A 229 -2.76 -5.91 -1.89
N ALA A 230 -3.88 -6.60 -2.12
CA ALA A 230 -4.36 -7.01 -3.45
C ALA A 230 -4.51 -5.85 -4.45
N TYR A 231 -4.62 -4.59 -4.00
CA TYR A 231 -4.56 -3.42 -4.89
C TYR A 231 -3.15 -3.10 -5.40
N VAL A 232 -2.11 -3.65 -4.75
CA VAL A 232 -0.71 -3.24 -4.93
C VAL A 232 0.08 -4.36 -5.62
N PHE A 233 0.28 -5.50 -4.96
CA PHE A 233 1.23 -6.51 -5.43
C PHE A 233 0.93 -7.05 -6.83
N PRO A 234 -0.32 -7.20 -7.31
CA PRO A 234 -0.56 -7.70 -8.67
C PRO A 234 -0.07 -6.72 -9.74
N GLY A 235 -0.38 -5.43 -9.59
CA GLY A 235 0.04 -4.39 -10.52
C GLY A 235 1.55 -4.14 -10.46
N VAL A 236 2.13 -4.15 -9.26
CA VAL A 236 3.59 -4.04 -9.06
C VAL A 236 4.31 -5.21 -9.72
N ALA A 237 3.88 -6.45 -9.44
CA ALA A 237 4.48 -7.64 -10.02
C ALA A 237 4.37 -7.65 -11.54
N LEU A 238 3.21 -7.29 -12.10
CA LEU A 238 3.01 -7.21 -13.54
C LEU A 238 3.94 -6.18 -14.19
N GLY A 239 4.04 -4.96 -13.64
CA GLY A 239 4.90 -3.91 -14.18
C GLY A 239 6.39 -4.26 -14.11
N VAL A 240 6.83 -4.75 -12.95
CA VAL A 240 8.21 -5.16 -12.69
C VAL A 240 8.65 -6.31 -13.60
N THR A 241 7.81 -7.33 -13.75
CA THR A 241 8.13 -8.51 -14.58
C THR A 241 8.05 -8.18 -16.08
N ALA A 242 7.06 -7.39 -16.53
CA ALA A 242 6.92 -7.02 -17.94
C ALA A 242 8.16 -6.29 -18.47
N CYS A 243 8.68 -5.28 -17.76
CA CYS A 243 9.86 -4.53 -18.21
C CYS A 243 11.20 -4.98 -17.60
N ARG A 244 11.19 -6.12 -16.87
CA ARG A 244 12.37 -6.73 -16.24
C ARG A 244 13.17 -5.75 -15.39
N VAL A 245 12.50 -5.10 -14.44
CA VAL A 245 13.15 -4.19 -13.48
C VAL A 245 14.15 -4.98 -12.61
N ARG A 246 15.32 -4.39 -12.32
CA ARG A 246 16.38 -5.04 -11.52
C ARG A 246 16.18 -4.93 -10.01
N HIS A 247 15.69 -3.78 -9.54
CA HIS A 247 15.48 -3.48 -8.13
C HIS A 247 14.17 -2.70 -7.96
N ILE A 248 13.49 -2.89 -6.84
CA ILE A 248 12.17 -2.30 -6.59
C ILE A 248 12.34 -1.21 -5.51
N PRO A 249 12.62 0.05 -5.89
CA PRO A 249 12.76 1.14 -4.93
C PRO A 249 11.38 1.61 -4.44
N ASP A 250 11.38 2.36 -3.32
CA ASP A 250 10.14 2.75 -2.64
C ASP A 250 9.26 3.70 -3.48
N GLU A 251 9.85 4.41 -4.46
CA GLU A 251 9.15 5.23 -5.45
C GLU A 251 8.11 4.43 -6.25
N ILE A 252 8.36 3.14 -6.52
CA ILE A 252 7.38 2.26 -7.19
C ILE A 252 6.10 2.14 -6.35
N PHE A 253 6.24 2.03 -5.03
CA PHE A 253 5.10 1.93 -4.11
C PHE A 253 4.37 3.26 -3.93
N LEU A 254 5.10 4.39 -4.01
CA LEU A 254 4.49 5.72 -4.03
C LEU A 254 3.67 5.96 -5.32
N ILE A 255 4.24 5.64 -6.49
CA ILE A 255 3.54 5.71 -7.78
C ILE A 255 2.30 4.80 -7.78
N THR A 256 2.44 3.60 -7.20
CA THR A 256 1.32 2.67 -7.05
C THR A 256 0.22 3.26 -6.18
N ALA A 257 0.57 3.88 -5.04
CA ALA A 257 -0.39 4.53 -4.15
C ALA A 257 -1.16 5.67 -4.85
N GLU A 258 -0.44 6.52 -5.59
CA GLU A 258 -1.02 7.60 -6.39
C GLU A 258 -1.95 7.06 -7.48
N THR A 259 -1.56 5.97 -8.13
CA THR A 259 -2.35 5.33 -9.20
C THR A 259 -3.65 4.76 -8.65
N ILE A 260 -3.61 4.05 -7.51
CA ILE A 260 -4.82 3.51 -6.86
C ILE A 260 -5.76 4.65 -6.46
N ALA A 261 -5.24 5.72 -5.85
CA ALA A 261 -6.04 6.86 -5.41
C ALA A 261 -6.71 7.60 -6.57
N ALA A 262 -6.07 7.65 -7.74
CA ALA A 262 -6.63 8.25 -8.96
C ALA A 262 -7.83 7.49 -9.53
N GLU A 263 -7.95 6.19 -9.24
CA GLU A 263 -9.08 5.34 -9.67
C GLU A 263 -10.31 5.47 -8.76
N VAL A 264 -10.21 6.22 -7.67
CA VAL A 264 -11.34 6.51 -6.79
C VAL A 264 -12.17 7.65 -7.38
N THR A 265 -13.41 7.38 -7.78
CA THR A 265 -14.31 8.40 -8.34
C THR A 265 -14.94 9.28 -7.25
N GLU A 266 -15.49 10.43 -7.61
CA GLU A 266 -16.26 11.25 -6.66
C GLU A 266 -17.48 10.50 -6.10
N GLN A 267 -18.09 9.61 -6.90
CA GLN A 267 -19.15 8.73 -6.43
C GLN A 267 -18.64 7.78 -5.34
N HIS A 268 -17.46 7.17 -5.53
CA HIS A 268 -16.86 6.31 -4.51
C HIS A 268 -16.65 7.09 -3.20
N LEU A 269 -16.12 8.32 -3.27
CA LEU A 269 -15.92 9.16 -2.09
C LEU A 269 -17.24 9.54 -1.41
N ALA A 270 -18.29 9.87 -2.17
CA ALA A 270 -19.62 10.18 -1.64
C ALA A 270 -20.26 8.98 -0.92
N GLU A 271 -19.95 7.76 -1.36
CA GLU A 271 -20.30 6.49 -0.73
C GLU A 271 -19.40 6.12 0.47
N GLY A 272 -18.38 6.92 0.78
CA GLY A 272 -17.41 6.68 1.86
C GLY A 272 -16.31 5.66 1.52
N ARG A 273 -16.11 5.33 0.24
CA ARG A 273 -15.06 4.42 -0.21
C ARG A 273 -13.76 5.18 -0.46
N LEU A 274 -12.65 4.65 0.05
CA LEU A 274 -11.30 5.17 -0.19
C LEU A 274 -10.50 4.39 -1.22
N TYR A 275 -11.11 3.34 -1.76
CA TYR A 275 -10.50 2.44 -2.74
C TYR A 275 -11.51 2.19 -3.87
N PRO A 276 -11.03 1.93 -5.10
CA PRO A 276 -11.92 1.51 -6.18
C PRO A 276 -12.63 0.19 -5.83
N PRO A 277 -13.73 -0.19 -6.49
CA PRO A 277 -14.37 -1.48 -6.28
C PRO A 277 -13.45 -2.65 -6.65
N LEU A 278 -13.47 -3.73 -5.86
CA LEU A 278 -12.66 -4.95 -6.12
C LEU A 278 -12.91 -5.56 -7.51
N GLY A 279 -14.10 -5.40 -8.08
CA GLY A 279 -14.40 -5.86 -9.43
C GLY A 279 -13.54 -5.20 -10.53
N SER A 280 -12.92 -4.05 -10.24
CA SER A 280 -12.03 -3.31 -11.17
C SER A 280 -10.54 -3.57 -10.92
N ILE A 281 -10.19 -4.56 -10.09
CA ILE A 281 -8.81 -4.80 -9.64
C ILE A 281 -7.84 -5.11 -10.79
N ARG A 282 -8.33 -5.74 -11.88
CA ARG A 282 -7.51 -6.08 -13.06
C ARG A 282 -7.14 -4.81 -13.83
N GLU A 283 -8.09 -3.90 -14.01
CA GLU A 283 -7.90 -2.61 -14.65
C GLU A 283 -6.97 -1.72 -13.83
N VAL A 284 -7.15 -1.69 -12.50
CA VAL A 284 -6.24 -0.99 -11.56
C VAL A 284 -4.81 -1.54 -11.69
N SER A 285 -4.66 -2.88 -11.69
CA SER A 285 -3.36 -3.55 -11.84
C SER A 285 -2.67 -3.23 -13.16
N LEU A 286 -3.42 -3.20 -14.27
CA LEU A 286 -2.91 -2.79 -15.58
C LEU A 286 -2.38 -1.35 -15.53
N LYS A 287 -3.16 -0.42 -14.97
CA LYS A 287 -2.75 1.00 -14.88
C LYS A 287 -1.50 1.19 -14.02
N ILE A 288 -1.40 0.49 -12.89
CA ILE A 288 -0.19 0.47 -12.05
C ILE A 288 1.00 -0.04 -12.88
N ALA A 289 0.84 -1.19 -13.54
CA ALA A 289 1.91 -1.78 -14.35
C ALA A 289 2.40 -0.85 -15.45
N VAL A 290 1.49 -0.19 -16.18
CA VAL A 290 1.85 0.80 -17.22
C VAL A 290 2.64 1.98 -16.64
N LYS A 291 2.22 2.51 -15.47
CA LYS A 291 2.94 3.60 -14.79
C LYS A 291 4.33 3.17 -14.34
N ILE A 292 4.47 1.94 -13.82
CA ILE A 292 5.76 1.38 -13.43
C ILE A 292 6.67 1.20 -14.64
N VAL A 293 6.15 0.67 -15.75
CA VAL A 293 6.92 0.49 -16.98
C VAL A 293 7.43 1.83 -17.50
N ASP A 294 6.56 2.84 -17.63
CA ASP A 294 6.94 4.19 -18.07
C ASP A 294 8.00 4.81 -17.14
N TRP A 295 7.81 4.70 -15.82
CA TRP A 295 8.77 5.20 -14.85
C TRP A 295 10.11 4.46 -14.91
N ALA A 296 10.10 3.13 -15.05
CA ALA A 296 11.30 2.31 -15.08
C ALA A 296 12.19 2.63 -16.29
N TYR A 297 11.62 2.92 -17.47
CA TYR A 297 12.39 3.40 -18.62
C TYR A 297 13.00 4.79 -18.36
N LYS A 298 12.22 5.72 -17.80
CA LYS A 298 12.69 7.08 -17.46
C LYS A 298 13.85 7.07 -16.46
N GLN A 299 13.86 6.13 -15.52
CA GLN A 299 14.92 5.97 -14.53
C GLN A 299 16.08 5.08 -15.00
N GLY A 300 16.02 4.52 -16.21
CA GLY A 300 17.03 3.57 -16.70
C GLY A 300 17.11 2.26 -15.91
N LEU A 301 16.00 1.86 -15.27
CA LEU A 301 15.91 0.62 -14.47
C LEU A 301 15.30 -0.55 -15.23
N ALA A 302 14.57 -0.29 -16.33
CA ALA A 302 14.05 -1.33 -17.21
C ALA A 302 15.20 -2.07 -17.92
N SER A 303 15.05 -3.39 -18.09
CA SER A 303 16.04 -4.22 -18.81
C SER A 303 15.45 -4.95 -20.03
N TRP A 304 14.16 -4.74 -20.31
CA TRP A 304 13.57 -5.14 -21.58
C TRP A 304 13.91 -4.09 -22.65
N TYR A 305 14.42 -4.53 -23.81
CA TYR A 305 14.79 -3.64 -24.92
C TYR A 305 14.46 -4.27 -26.27
N PRO A 306 14.08 -3.47 -27.29
CA PRO A 306 13.92 -2.00 -27.24
C PRO A 306 12.73 -1.55 -26.38
N GLU A 307 12.73 -0.27 -25.96
CA GLU A 307 11.59 0.32 -25.23
C GLU A 307 10.32 0.24 -26.09
N PRO A 308 9.22 -0.35 -25.60
CA PRO A 308 7.95 -0.40 -26.33
C PRO A 308 7.42 1.00 -26.61
N ALA A 309 6.97 1.25 -27.84
CA ALA A 309 6.34 2.53 -28.20
C ALA A 309 5.02 2.72 -27.43
N ASP A 310 4.17 1.69 -27.44
CA ASP A 310 2.90 1.64 -26.69
C ASP A 310 3.06 0.74 -25.45
N LYS A 311 3.16 1.38 -24.28
CA LYS A 311 3.36 0.70 -23.00
C LYS A 311 2.11 -0.05 -22.56
N GLU A 312 0.92 0.43 -22.90
CA GLU A 312 -0.33 -0.22 -22.48
C GLU A 312 -0.54 -1.51 -23.26
N THR A 313 -0.40 -1.46 -24.59
CA THR A 313 -0.46 -2.66 -25.43
C THR A 313 0.61 -3.67 -25.04
N PHE A 314 1.83 -3.20 -24.78
CA PHE A 314 2.92 -4.05 -24.30
C PHE A 314 2.56 -4.79 -23.00
N VAL A 315 2.04 -4.08 -21.98
CA VAL A 315 1.66 -4.72 -20.71
C VAL A 315 0.51 -5.71 -20.92
N LYS A 316 -0.50 -5.37 -21.75
CA LYS A 316 -1.63 -6.26 -22.05
C LYS A 316 -1.20 -7.60 -22.64
N GLN A 317 -0.15 -7.62 -23.47
CA GLN A 317 0.40 -8.85 -24.04
C GLN A 317 1.01 -9.80 -22.99
N HIS A 318 1.29 -9.31 -21.78
CA HIS A 318 1.84 -10.09 -20.67
C HIS A 318 0.77 -10.52 -19.66
N ILE A 319 -0.49 -10.13 -19.86
CA ILE A 319 -1.59 -10.50 -18.98
C ILE A 319 -2.09 -11.89 -19.36
N TYR A 320 -2.26 -12.75 -18.37
CA TYR A 320 -2.87 -14.07 -18.53
C TYR A 320 -4.31 -13.97 -19.10
N SER A 321 -4.57 -14.74 -20.16
CA SER A 321 -5.92 -14.96 -20.68
C SER A 321 -6.54 -16.19 -20.02
N SER A 322 -7.81 -16.09 -19.64
CA SER A 322 -8.59 -17.23 -19.14
C SER A 322 -9.20 -18.08 -20.26
N ASP A 323 -9.07 -17.65 -21.51
CA ASP A 323 -9.57 -18.38 -22.67
C ASP A 323 -8.68 -19.61 -22.94
N TYR A 324 -9.26 -20.67 -23.48
CA TYR A 324 -8.49 -21.85 -23.87
C TYR A 324 -7.60 -21.54 -25.08
N ASP A 325 -6.33 -21.90 -24.97
CA ASP A 325 -5.42 -21.92 -26.12
C ASP A 325 -5.81 -23.02 -27.12
N SER A 326 -5.54 -22.77 -28.40
CA SER A 326 -5.64 -23.81 -29.42
C SER A 326 -4.45 -24.75 -29.33
N PHE A 327 -4.72 -26.05 -29.21
CA PHE A 327 -3.72 -27.11 -29.30
C PHE A 327 -3.69 -27.77 -30.70
N VAL A 328 -4.48 -27.26 -31.65
CA VAL A 328 -4.46 -27.70 -33.05
C VAL A 328 -3.24 -27.09 -33.73
N PHE A 329 -2.54 -27.88 -34.56
CA PHE A 329 -1.41 -27.38 -35.34
C PHE A 329 -1.84 -26.25 -36.27
N ASP A 330 -1.02 -25.20 -36.33
CA ASP A 330 -1.16 -24.13 -37.31
C ASP A 330 -0.70 -24.63 -38.69
N ASP A 331 -1.62 -25.22 -39.45
CA ASP A 331 -1.37 -25.70 -40.80
C ASP A 331 -1.61 -24.59 -41.83
N TYR A 332 -0.58 -24.27 -42.61
CA TYR A 332 -0.64 -23.31 -43.71
C TYR A 332 0.05 -23.87 -44.96
N ARG A 333 -0.48 -23.52 -46.13
CA ARG A 333 0.02 -24.02 -47.41
C ARG A 333 1.08 -23.11 -48.00
N TRP A 334 2.14 -23.73 -48.50
CA TRP A 334 3.14 -23.06 -49.33
C TRP A 334 2.62 -22.85 -50.75
N PRO A 335 3.24 -21.96 -51.56
CA PRO A 335 2.94 -21.87 -52.98
C PRO A 335 3.03 -23.25 -53.66
N LEU A 336 2.05 -23.59 -54.49
CA LEU A 336 1.90 -24.94 -55.07
C LEU A 336 3.17 -25.44 -55.78
N ALA A 337 3.89 -24.56 -56.48
CA ALA A 337 5.14 -24.90 -57.16
C ALA A 337 6.25 -25.35 -56.19
N ALA A 338 6.27 -24.84 -54.96
CA ALA A 338 7.21 -25.21 -53.91
C ALA A 338 6.77 -26.47 -53.12
N MET A 339 5.51 -26.90 -53.27
CA MET A 339 4.98 -28.13 -52.66
C MET A 339 5.06 -29.34 -53.59
N GLN A 340 5.60 -29.19 -54.81
CA GLN A 340 5.75 -30.31 -55.73
C GLN A 340 6.80 -31.30 -55.21
N THR A 341 6.38 -32.55 -55.03
CA THR A 341 7.29 -33.65 -54.70
C THR A 341 8.04 -34.08 -55.96
N GLN A 342 9.37 -34.08 -55.92
CA GLN A 342 10.17 -34.67 -57.01
C GLN A 342 10.11 -36.19 -56.90
N ASN A 343 9.85 -36.86 -58.02
CA ASN A 343 10.06 -38.30 -58.12
C ASN A 343 11.56 -38.52 -58.37
N VAL A 344 12.27 -39.04 -57.37
CA VAL A 344 13.69 -39.45 -57.47
C VAL A 344 13.79 -40.88 -57.97
#